data_AF-A0A8J6S1F8-F1
#
_entry.id   AF-A0A8J6S1F8-F1
#
_cell.length_a   1.000
_cell.length_b   1.000
_cell.length_c   1.000
_cell.angle_alpha   90.00
_cell.angle_beta   90.00
_cell.angle_gamma   90.00
#
_symmetry.space_group_name_H-M   'P 1'
#
loop_
_entity.id
_entity.type
_entity.pdbx_description
1 polymer ?
#
loop_
_entity_poly.entity_id
_entity_poly.type
_entity_poly.pdbx_seq_one_letter_code
_entity_poly.pdbx_strand_id
1 'polypeptide(L)'
;MEPIYIANHILRIEGEHQEHPSHIADSLWRIADHANLFSPTPDNLAPSQQQQVREFINEFRTTPQGQTALAQVKPSLTGGYRRW
;
A
#
# COMPACT_ATOMS: atom_id res chain seq x y z
N MET A 1 6.00 -11.21 4.79
CA MET A 1 4.90 -10.32 4.33
C MET A 1 4.19 -9.75 5.55
N GLU A 2 4.05 -8.43 5.63
CA GLU A 2 3.39 -7.72 6.73
C GLU A 2 2.05 -7.11 6.27
N PRO A 3 0.91 -7.80 6.50
CA PRO A 3 -0.37 -7.44 5.87
C PRO A 3 -0.93 -6.10 6.34
N ILE A 4 -0.77 -5.78 7.63
CA ILE A 4 -1.24 -4.53 8.22
C ILE A 4 -0.47 -3.33 7.65
N TYR A 5 0.84 -3.49 7.43
CA TYR A 5 1.67 -2.46 6.83
C TYR A 5 1.28 -2.22 5.37
N ILE A 6 1.10 -3.30 4.60
CA ILE A 6 0.61 -3.22 3.21
C ILE A 6 -0.76 -2.54 3.16
N ALA A 7 -1.70 -2.94 4.01
CA ALA A 7 -3.04 -2.35 4.09
C ALA A 7 -3.00 -0.85 4.43
N ASN A 8 -2.08 -0.41 5.30
CA ASN A 8 -1.90 1.00 5.64
C ASN A 8 -1.50 1.84 4.43
N HIS A 9 -0.51 1.39 3.66
CA HIS A 9 -0.06 2.11 2.46
C HIS A 9 -1.09 2.07 1.34
N ILE A 10 -1.85 0.99 1.21
CA ILE A 10 -2.99 0.94 0.28
C ILE A 10 -3.99 2.05 0.60
N LEU A 11 -4.39 2.21 1.87
CA LEU A 11 -5.35 3.22 2.27
C LEU A 11 -4.79 4.65 2.15
N ARG A 12 -3.49 4.86 2.37
CA ARG A 12 -2.83 6.16 2.13
C ARG A 12 -2.84 6.54 0.65
N ILE A 13 -2.60 5.58 -0.25
CA ILE A 13 -2.73 5.81 -1.71
C ILE A 13 -4.16 6.27 -2.05
N GLU A 14 -5.17 5.62 -1.48
CA GLU A 14 -6.58 5.93 -1.76
C GLU A 14 -7.08 7.22 -1.12
N GLY A 15 -6.53 7.64 0.02
CA GLY A 15 -7.00 8.79 0.79
C GLY A 15 -6.11 10.02 0.68
N GLU A 16 -4.86 9.89 1.13
CA GLU A 16 -3.96 11.03 1.39
C GLU A 16 -3.07 11.39 0.20
N HIS A 17 -2.76 10.42 -0.67
CA HIS A 17 -1.75 10.59 -1.72
C HIS A 17 -2.34 10.85 -3.11
N GLN A 18 -3.67 10.95 -3.28
CA GLN A 18 -4.30 11.07 -4.61
C GLN A 18 -3.76 12.25 -5.44
N GLU A 19 -3.38 13.35 -4.80
CA GLU A 19 -2.85 14.56 -5.45
C GLU A 19 -1.32 14.61 -5.51
N HIS A 20 -0.62 13.59 -4.98
CA HIS A 20 0.83 13.59 -4.81
C HIS A 20 1.48 12.34 -5.44
N PRO A 21 1.82 12.39 -6.75
CA PRO A 21 2.39 11.24 -7.47
C PRO A 21 3.66 10.64 -6.86
N SER A 22 4.50 11.47 -6.24
CA SER A 22 5.71 11.01 -5.52
C SER A 22 5.36 10.17 -4.29
N HIS A 23 4.29 10.52 -3.55
CA HIS A 23 3.83 9.76 -2.40
C HIS A 23 3.17 8.43 -2.83
N ILE A 24 2.48 8.42 -3.97
CA ILE A 24 1.98 7.18 -4.57
C ILE A 24 3.15 6.26 -4.92
N ALA A 25 4.19 6.78 -5.56
CA ALA A 25 5.39 6.00 -5.90
C ALA A 25 6.10 5.44 -4.66
N ASP A 26 6.27 6.23 -3.59
CA ASP A 26 6.85 5.78 -2.32
C ASP A 26 6.00 4.66 -1.68
N SER A 27 4.68 4.83 -1.63
CA SER A 27 3.80 3.78 -1.09
C SER A 27 3.83 2.50 -1.93
N LEU A 28 3.91 2.59 -3.26
CA LEU A 28 4.05 1.41 -4.12
C LEU A 28 5.40 0.70 -3.88
N TRP A 29 6.48 1.46 -3.71
CA TRP A 29 7.79 0.91 -3.38
C TRP A 29 7.77 0.16 -2.05
N ARG A 30 7.20 0.76 -1.00
CA ARG A 30 7.06 0.15 0.33
C ARG A 30 6.20 -1.11 0.31
N ILE A 31 5.14 -1.13 -0.50
CA ILE A 31 4.31 -2.33 -0.68
C ILE A 31 5.13 -3.42 -1.36
N ALA A 32 5.88 -3.11 -2.42
CA ALA A 32 6.71 -4.08 -3.13
C ALA A 32 7.76 -4.73 -2.23
N ASP A 33 8.41 -3.91 -1.39
CA ASP A 33 9.44 -4.35 -0.47
C ASP A 33 8.87 -5.28 0.62
N HIS A 34 7.82 -4.86 1.31
CA HIS A 34 7.23 -5.68 2.40
C HIS A 34 6.43 -6.90 1.91
N ALA A 35 6.03 -6.91 0.64
CA ALA A 35 5.46 -8.07 -0.03
C ALA A 35 6.54 -8.98 -0.65
N ASN A 36 7.83 -8.58 -0.62
CA ASN A 36 8.94 -9.28 -1.27
C ASN A 36 8.67 -9.58 -2.76
N LEU A 37 8.05 -8.63 -3.49
CA LEU A 37 7.70 -8.84 -4.91
C LEU A 37 8.93 -8.86 -5.82
N PHE A 38 9.99 -8.18 -5.41
CA PHE A 38 11.24 -8.07 -6.15
C PHE A 38 12.41 -8.38 -5.20
N SER A 39 13.47 -9.01 -5.72
CA SER A 39 14.67 -9.32 -4.93
C SER A 39 15.93 -9.04 -5.74
N PRO A 40 16.68 -7.96 -5.44
CA PRO A 40 16.33 -6.88 -4.50
C PRO A 40 15.19 -5.99 -5.03
N THR A 41 14.48 -5.30 -4.13
CA THR A 41 13.58 -4.20 -4.53
C THR A 41 14.42 -3.07 -5.13
N PRO A 42 14.15 -2.62 -6.37
CA PRO A 42 14.93 -1.54 -6.95
C PRO A 42 14.59 -0.20 -6.28
N ASP A 43 15.54 0.72 -6.21
CA ASP A 43 15.35 2.05 -5.60
C ASP A 43 14.20 2.84 -6.26
N ASN A 44 13.96 2.60 -7.55
CA ASN A 44 12.85 3.18 -8.29
C ASN A 44 12.11 2.09 -9.08
N LEU A 45 10.81 1.96 -8.83
CA LEU A 45 9.97 1.04 -9.59
C LEU A 45 9.73 1.58 -11.01
N ALA A 46 10.12 0.80 -12.01
CA ALA A 46 9.75 1.06 -13.40
C ALA A 46 8.23 0.99 -13.59
N PRO A 47 7.65 1.60 -14.64
CA PRO A 47 6.19 1.57 -14.87
C PRO A 47 5.58 0.17 -14.88
N SER A 48 6.28 -0.82 -15.46
CA SER A 48 5.85 -2.22 -15.45
C SER A 48 5.86 -2.83 -14.05
N GLN A 49 6.83 -2.48 -13.21
CA GLN A 49 6.90 -2.94 -11.82
C GLN A 49 5.83 -2.28 -10.97
N GLN A 50 5.55 -0.98 -11.16
CA GLN A 50 4.43 -0.32 -10.51
C GLN A 50 3.10 -0.98 -10.86
N GLN A 51 2.93 -1.41 -12.12
CA GLN A 51 1.75 -2.16 -12.55
C GLN A 51 1.65 -3.52 -11.84
N GLN A 52 2.75 -4.26 -11.70
CA GLN A 52 2.78 -5.51 -10.93
C GLN A 52 2.41 -5.30 -9.45
N VAL A 53 2.86 -4.20 -8.83
CA VAL A 53 2.45 -3.86 -7.46
C VAL A 53 0.94 -3.56 -7.39
N ARG A 54 0.38 -2.88 -8.39
CA ARG A 54 -1.08 -2.62 -8.45
C ARG A 54 -1.89 -3.90 -8.61
N GLU A 55 -1.41 -4.84 -9.42
CA GLU A 55 -2.00 -6.17 -9.56
C GLU A 55 -1.96 -6.93 -8.23
N PHE A 56 -0.81 -6.94 -7.55
CA PHE A 56 -0.69 -7.50 -6.21
C PHE A 56 -1.68 -6.86 -5.23
N ILE A 57 -1.84 -5.53 -5.24
CA ILE A 57 -2.81 -4.84 -4.38
C ILE A 57 -4.24 -5.32 -4.65
N ASN A 58 -4.60 -5.51 -5.92
CA ASN A 58 -5.93 -6.01 -6.30
C ASN A 58 -6.13 -7.44 -5.80
N GLU A 59 -5.14 -8.32 -5.96
CA GLU A 59 -5.18 -9.69 -5.44
C GLU A 59 -5.26 -9.70 -3.91
N PHE A 60 -4.42 -8.92 -3.24
CA PHE A 60 -4.36 -8.80 -1.79
C PHE A 60 -5.75 -8.50 -1.19
N ARG A 61 -6.52 -7.59 -1.81
CA ARG A 61 -7.89 -7.25 -1.40
C ARG A 61 -8.88 -8.41 -1.48
N THR A 62 -8.63 -9.40 -2.33
CA THR A 62 -9.49 -10.58 -2.47
C THR A 62 -9.12 -11.69 -1.50
N THR A 63 -7.92 -11.66 -0.92
CA THR A 63 -7.50 -12.65 0.09
C THR A 63 -8.16 -12.42 1.46
N PRO A 64 -8.46 -13.47 2.24
CA PRO A 64 -8.96 -13.32 3.61
C PRO A 64 -8.03 -12.50 4.51
N GLN A 65 -6.71 -12.66 4.31
CA GLN A 65 -5.69 -11.94 5.07
C GLN A 65 -5.71 -10.44 4.75
N GLY A 66 -5.80 -10.07 3.47
CA GLY A 66 -5.87 -8.67 3.07
C GLY A 66 -7.18 -7.99 3.45
N GLN A 67 -8.31 -8.70 3.35
CA GLN A 67 -9.59 -8.20 3.86
C GLN A 67 -9.54 -7.93 5.37
N THR A 68 -8.98 -8.86 6.14
CA THR A 68 -8.80 -8.71 7.59
C THR A 68 -7.89 -7.52 7.91
N ALA A 69 -6.78 -7.38 7.19
CA ALA A 69 -5.84 -6.28 7.40
C ALA A 69 -6.45 -4.90 7.07
N LEU A 70 -7.15 -4.79 5.94
CA LEU A 70 -7.84 -3.56 5.54
C LEU A 70 -8.94 -3.16 6.54
N ALA A 71 -9.68 -4.16 7.06
CA ALA A 71 -10.69 -3.93 8.08
C ALA A 71 -10.09 -3.48 9.42
N GLN A 72 -8.87 -3.90 9.77
CA GLN A 72 -8.18 -3.47 10.99
C GLN A 72 -7.59 -2.06 10.90
N VAL A 73 -7.21 -1.60 9.71
CA VAL A 73 -6.64 -0.25 9.53
C VAL A 73 -7.73 0.82 9.31
N LYS A 74 -8.88 0.47 8.73
CA LYS A 74 -10.01 1.41 8.51
C LYS A 74 -10.51 2.16 9.77
N PRO A 75 -10.57 1.57 10.98
CA PRO A 75 -10.94 2.27 12.21
C PRO A 75 -9.97 3.39 12.61
N SER A 76 -8.72 3.32 12.12
CA SER A 76 -7.61 4.17 12.59
C SER A 76 -7.48 5.48 11.79
N LEU A 77 -7.96 5.52 10.54
CA LEU A 77 -7.86 6.70 9.67
C LEU A 77 -9.05 7.66 9.85
N THR A 78 -10.19 7.20 10.37
CA THR A 78 -11.36 8.06 10.65
C THR A 78 -11.36 8.71 12.04
N GLY A 79 -10.44 8.31 12.93
CA GLY A 79 -10.35 8.83 14.30
C GLY A 79 -9.13 9.71 14.62
N GLY A 80 -8.18 9.89 13.68
CA GLY A 80 -6.80 10.22 14.05
C GLY A 80 -6.21 11.58 13.63
N TYR A 81 -6.85 12.36 12.76
CA TYR A 81 -6.27 13.64 12.32
C TYR A 81 -7.28 14.80 12.42
N ARG A 82 -7.63 15.15 13.66
CA ARG A 82 -8.02 16.52 14.02
C ARG A 82 -6.98 17.06 15.00
N ARG A 83 -6.32 18.15 14.58
CA ARG A 83 -5.37 19.01 15.34
C ARG A 83 -3.99 18.36 15.47
N TRP A 84 -2.91 19.00 15.04
CA TRP A 84 -2.47 20.37 15.34
C TRP A 84 -1.95 21.12 14.12
#